data_AF-A0A7W1N8C7-F1
#
_entry.id   AF-A0A7W1N8C7-F1
#
_cell.length_a   1.000
_cell.length_b   1.000
_cell.length_c   1.000
_cell.angle_alpha   90.00
_cell.angle_beta   90.00
_cell.angle_gamma   90.00
#
_symmetry.space_group_name_H-M   'P 1'
#
loop_
_entity.id
_entity.type
_entity.pdbx_description
1 polymer ?
#
loop_
_entity_poly.entity_id
_entity_poly.type
_entity_poly.pdbx_seq_one_letter_code
_entity_poly.pdbx_strand_id
1 'polypeptide(L)'
;MSRLGPLREREFRLLFAGRTISMAGSAMAPIALAFAVLDLTHSTTDLGLVLAARTVPTVGFILFGGVIADRLPRHRVMVASNLTSGAGQAITAALLITGHAQLWELGALAAVNGSSSAFFMPASSGILPQIVAAPLRQQANAILGLARNGTSIVGAALGGLLVAAAGPGWAIGIDAMSYGLAAAFLAALNLPPGLRIEGSTMFKELHDGWRDFWSRTWLWAIVLQFAIVNAVGAGATNVLGPSVANAHYGGAGAFGAILAATSLGLVLTGTVMLRWRPHRLLRTATFGVFPMALPLIAFAGPAPLVVVIVAGFVSGVGIEIFGVLWDTAMQQEIPGEKLSRLSAYDMLGSLVLIPIALATAGPVAQVIGQRRTFIGAAVLIVVMTALVLLSRDVRDLERKTI
;
A
#
# COMPACT_ATOMS: atom_id res chain seq x y z
N MET A 1 35.33 -1.83 -2.27
CA MET A 1 34.00 -1.88 -1.63
C MET A 1 33.43 -3.28 -1.83
N SER A 2 33.11 -3.99 -0.76
CA SER A 2 32.93 -5.44 -0.80
C SER A 2 31.58 -5.85 -1.44
N ARG A 3 31.62 -6.81 -2.38
CA ARG A 3 30.52 -7.22 -3.28
C ARG A 3 29.21 -7.67 -2.61
N LEU A 4 29.14 -7.77 -1.28
CA LEU A 4 27.97 -8.27 -0.54
C LEU A 4 27.29 -7.19 0.34
N GLY A 5 27.95 -6.05 0.60
CA GLY A 5 27.36 -4.92 1.34
C GLY A 5 26.62 -5.34 2.64
N PRO A 6 25.39 -4.84 2.88
CA PRO A 6 24.57 -5.17 4.04
C PRO A 6 24.28 -6.67 4.22
N LEU A 7 24.29 -7.49 3.15
CA LEU A 7 24.00 -8.93 3.22
C LEU A 7 25.08 -9.73 3.97
N ARG A 8 26.22 -9.12 4.30
CA ARG A 8 27.20 -9.73 5.20
C ARG A 8 26.69 -9.79 6.64
N GLU A 9 25.88 -8.83 7.05
CA GLU A 9 25.32 -8.76 8.39
C GLU A 9 24.23 -9.84 8.54
N ARG A 10 24.41 -10.74 9.50
CA ARG A 10 23.45 -11.84 9.78
C ARG A 10 22.04 -11.29 10.02
N GLU A 11 21.96 -10.28 10.88
CA GLU A 11 20.70 -9.65 11.27
C GLU A 11 19.98 -9.00 10.07
N PHE A 12 20.74 -8.39 9.15
CA PHE A 12 20.15 -7.85 7.93
C PHE A 12 19.64 -8.97 7.01
N ARG A 13 20.36 -10.09 6.87
CA ARG A 13 19.88 -11.24 6.08
C ARG A 13 18.59 -11.82 6.64
N LEU A 14 18.49 -11.96 7.96
CA LEU A 14 17.28 -12.46 8.62
C LEU A 14 16.09 -11.51 8.38
N LEU A 15 16.30 -10.20 8.57
CA LEU A 15 15.28 -9.19 8.26
C LEU A 15 14.86 -9.22 6.79
N PHE A 16 15.83 -9.27 5.88
CA PHE A 16 15.61 -9.31 4.44
C PHE A 16 14.82 -10.55 4.02
N ALA A 17 15.21 -11.74 4.49
CA ALA A 17 14.53 -12.99 4.19
C ALA A 17 13.09 -12.98 4.73
N GLY A 18 12.92 -12.63 6.01
CA GLY A 18 11.60 -12.59 6.65
C GLY A 18 10.65 -11.60 5.95
N ARG A 19 11.12 -10.38 5.64
CA ARG A 19 10.31 -9.41 4.90
C ARG A 19 10.00 -9.87 3.49
N THR A 20 10.99 -10.34 2.73
CA THR A 20 10.77 -10.72 1.32
C THR A 20 9.78 -11.87 1.21
N ILE A 21 9.87 -12.89 2.09
CA ILE A 21 8.95 -14.02 2.11
C ILE A 21 7.52 -13.57 2.44
N SER A 22 7.33 -12.81 3.52
CA SER A 22 6.00 -12.30 3.89
C SER A 22 5.43 -11.40 2.80
N MET A 23 6.23 -10.52 2.19
CA MET A 23 5.78 -9.64 1.12
C MET A 23 5.39 -10.40 -0.15
N ALA A 24 6.10 -11.48 -0.48
CA ALA A 24 5.74 -12.35 -1.60
C ALA A 24 4.40 -13.05 -1.36
N GLY A 25 4.18 -13.59 -0.16
CA GLY A 25 2.90 -14.19 0.24
C GLY A 25 1.76 -13.17 0.19
N SER A 26 1.95 -12.03 0.86
CA SER A 26 0.89 -11.04 1.05
C SER A 26 0.55 -10.27 -0.22
N ALA A 27 1.40 -10.31 -1.25
CA ALA A 27 1.09 -9.76 -2.57
C ALA A 27 -0.02 -10.55 -3.30
N MET A 28 -0.25 -11.81 -2.93
CA MET A 28 -1.32 -12.64 -3.50
C MET A 28 -2.67 -12.41 -2.80
N ALA A 29 -2.63 -12.07 -1.50
CA ALA A 29 -3.81 -12.02 -0.64
C ALA A 29 -4.93 -11.06 -1.10
N PRO A 30 -4.65 -9.84 -1.62
CA PRO A 30 -5.73 -8.97 -2.10
C PRO A 30 -6.53 -9.57 -3.26
N ILE A 31 -5.85 -10.24 -4.20
CA ILE A 31 -6.50 -10.91 -5.33
C ILE A 31 -7.30 -12.11 -4.80
N ALA A 32 -6.68 -12.95 -3.98
CA ALA A 32 -7.33 -14.13 -3.43
C ALA A 32 -8.57 -13.78 -2.58
N LEU A 33 -8.47 -12.81 -1.69
CA LEU A 33 -9.58 -12.36 -0.86
C LEU A 33 -10.70 -11.74 -1.71
N ALA A 34 -10.35 -10.99 -2.76
CA ALA A 34 -11.34 -10.39 -3.65
C ALA A 34 -12.18 -11.44 -4.37
N PHE A 35 -11.52 -12.45 -4.96
CA PHE A 35 -12.22 -13.52 -5.66
C PHE A 35 -12.92 -14.49 -4.70
N ALA A 36 -12.36 -14.77 -3.50
CA ALA A 36 -13.04 -15.54 -2.47
C ALA A 36 -14.41 -14.96 -2.09
N VAL A 37 -14.48 -13.65 -1.85
CA VAL A 37 -15.75 -13.01 -1.47
C VAL A 37 -16.72 -12.95 -2.65
N LEU A 38 -16.23 -12.68 -3.86
CA LEU A 38 -17.06 -12.66 -5.07
C LEU A 38 -17.60 -14.06 -5.42
N ASP A 39 -16.81 -15.11 -5.22
CA ASP A 39 -17.25 -16.49 -5.44
C ASP A 39 -18.28 -16.93 -4.40
N LEU A 40 -18.13 -16.46 -3.15
CA LEU A 40 -19.03 -16.78 -2.04
C LEU A 40 -20.39 -16.05 -2.13
N THR A 41 -20.37 -14.76 -2.50
CA THR A 41 -21.54 -13.87 -2.36
C THR A 41 -22.06 -13.31 -3.67
N HIS A 42 -21.24 -13.32 -4.72
CA HIS A 42 -21.49 -12.62 -5.98
C HIS A 42 -21.76 -11.10 -5.82
N SER A 43 -21.34 -10.51 -4.68
CA SER A 43 -21.66 -9.14 -4.28
C SER A 43 -20.39 -8.29 -4.16
N THR A 44 -20.32 -7.21 -4.95
CA THR A 44 -19.27 -6.19 -4.80
C THR A 44 -19.41 -5.40 -3.51
N THR A 45 -20.63 -5.31 -2.95
CA THR A 45 -20.86 -4.65 -1.65
C THR A 45 -20.19 -5.43 -0.53
N ASP A 46 -20.32 -6.75 -0.55
CA ASP A 46 -19.75 -7.63 0.48
C ASP A 46 -18.22 -7.61 0.42
N LEU A 47 -17.66 -7.62 -0.80
CA LEU A 47 -16.22 -7.41 -1.00
C LEU A 47 -15.77 -6.06 -0.43
N GLY A 48 -16.49 -4.99 -0.74
CA GLY A 48 -16.20 -3.65 -0.21
C GLY A 48 -16.19 -3.61 1.32
N LEU A 49 -17.16 -4.26 1.96
CA LEU A 49 -17.27 -4.35 3.42
C LEU A 49 -16.11 -5.14 4.04
N VAL A 50 -15.69 -6.27 3.46
CA VAL A 50 -14.54 -7.06 3.96
C VAL A 50 -13.23 -6.26 3.84
N LEU A 51 -13.01 -5.58 2.71
CA LEU A 51 -11.83 -4.72 2.54
C LEU A 51 -11.86 -3.50 3.46
N ALA A 52 -13.03 -2.92 3.70
CA ALA A 52 -13.21 -1.86 4.68
C ALA A 52 -12.93 -2.37 6.11
N ALA A 53 -13.43 -3.55 6.48
CA ALA A 53 -13.19 -4.17 7.79
C ALA A 53 -11.70 -4.38 8.08
N ARG A 54 -10.88 -4.65 7.05
CA ARG A 54 -9.41 -4.63 7.17
C ARG A 54 -8.85 -3.22 7.35
N THR A 55 -9.31 -2.29 6.53
CA THR A 55 -8.66 -0.97 6.42
C THR A 55 -8.98 -0.06 7.61
N VAL A 56 -10.20 -0.13 8.18
CA VAL A 56 -10.61 0.64 9.37
C VAL A 56 -9.63 0.46 10.54
N PRO A 57 -9.35 -0.77 11.03
CA PRO A 57 -8.38 -0.95 12.12
C PRO A 57 -6.95 -0.63 11.69
N THR A 58 -6.58 -0.85 10.42
CA THR A 58 -5.24 -0.45 9.94
C THR A 58 -5.01 1.05 10.12
N VAL A 59 -5.96 1.88 9.67
CA VAL A 59 -5.86 3.34 9.78
C VAL A 59 -6.05 3.80 11.23
N GLY A 60 -7.03 3.22 11.95
CA GLY A 60 -7.34 3.61 13.33
C GLY A 60 -6.23 3.30 14.33
N PHE A 61 -5.52 2.18 14.15
CA PHE A 61 -4.47 1.74 15.08
C PHE A 61 -3.05 2.13 14.68
N ILE A 62 -2.82 2.74 13.51
CA ILE A 62 -1.45 3.06 13.05
C ILE A 62 -0.68 3.98 14.03
N LEU A 63 -1.38 4.94 14.63
CA LEU A 63 -0.81 5.85 15.65
C LEU A 63 -0.43 5.09 16.93
N PHE A 64 -1.28 4.17 17.38
CA PHE A 64 -1.01 3.33 18.55
C PHE A 64 0.14 2.34 18.26
N GLY A 65 0.25 1.86 17.03
CA GLY A 65 1.33 1.00 16.57
C GLY A 65 2.71 1.62 16.80
N GLY A 66 2.85 2.92 16.53
CA GLY A 66 4.08 3.67 16.80
C GLY A 66 4.46 3.67 18.28
N VAL A 67 3.49 4.00 19.14
CA VAL A 67 3.71 4.04 20.61
C VAL A 67 4.12 2.67 21.15
N ILE A 68 3.47 1.60 20.70
CA ILE A 68 3.83 0.24 21.13
C ILE A 68 5.22 -0.16 20.60
N ALA A 69 5.54 0.19 19.35
CA ALA A 69 6.84 -0.09 18.74
C ALA A 69 8.02 0.64 19.41
N ASP A 70 7.74 1.71 20.15
CA ASP A 70 8.75 2.43 20.93
C ASP A 70 8.87 1.92 22.38
N ARG A 71 7.82 1.30 22.93
CA ARG A 71 7.81 0.74 24.28
C ARG A 71 8.29 -0.71 24.35
N LEU A 72 8.06 -1.48 23.30
CA LEU A 72 8.41 -2.90 23.22
C LEU A 72 9.56 -3.13 22.23
N PRO A 73 10.35 -4.22 22.39
CA PRO A 73 11.35 -4.59 21.39
C PRO A 73 10.69 -4.79 20.01
N ARG A 74 11.12 -4.02 19.00
CA ARG A 74 10.51 -3.98 17.67
C ARG A 74 10.39 -5.35 17.02
N HIS A 75 11.41 -6.21 17.16
CA HIS A 75 11.37 -7.58 16.63
C HIS A 75 10.22 -8.41 17.24
N ARG A 76 9.90 -8.25 18.54
CA ARG A 76 8.80 -8.98 19.19
C ARG A 76 7.44 -8.52 18.69
N VAL A 77 7.27 -7.21 18.50
CA VAL A 77 6.04 -6.65 17.90
C VAL A 77 5.85 -7.20 16.49
N MET A 78 6.93 -7.25 15.70
CA MET A 78 6.90 -7.81 14.35
C MET A 78 6.57 -9.31 14.35
N VAL A 79 7.19 -10.11 15.23
CA VAL A 79 6.90 -11.55 15.35
C VAL A 79 5.45 -11.79 15.74
N ALA A 80 4.95 -11.11 16.79
CA ALA A 80 3.56 -11.22 17.21
C ALA A 80 2.59 -10.86 16.07
N SER A 81 2.86 -9.76 15.36
CA SER A 81 2.03 -9.34 14.23
C SER A 81 2.02 -10.36 13.09
N ASN A 82 3.17 -11.00 12.78
CA ASN A 82 3.23 -12.05 11.77
C ASN A 82 2.48 -13.31 12.22
N LEU A 83 2.62 -13.73 13.48
CA LEU A 83 1.90 -14.89 13.99
C LEU A 83 0.39 -14.67 14.02
N THR A 84 -0.08 -13.49 14.43
CA THR A 84 -1.51 -13.15 14.40
C THR A 84 -2.05 -13.10 12.97
N SER A 85 -1.32 -12.46 12.04
CA SER A 85 -1.70 -12.41 10.63
C SER A 85 -1.71 -13.80 10.00
N GLY A 86 -0.66 -14.60 10.24
CA GLY A 86 -0.52 -15.96 9.76
C GLY A 86 -1.61 -16.90 10.29
N ALA A 87 -1.97 -16.80 11.57
CA ALA A 87 -3.08 -17.56 12.13
C ALA A 87 -4.41 -17.14 11.49
N GLY A 88 -4.66 -15.84 11.33
CA GLY A 88 -5.86 -15.33 10.67
C GLY A 88 -5.96 -15.79 9.21
N GLN A 89 -4.85 -15.77 8.46
CA GLN A 89 -4.79 -16.28 7.10
C GLN A 89 -4.95 -17.81 7.04
N ALA A 90 -4.38 -18.57 7.99
CA ALA A 90 -4.54 -20.02 8.05
C ALA A 90 -6.00 -20.42 8.29
N ILE A 91 -6.69 -19.72 9.20
CA ILE A 91 -8.12 -19.92 9.45
C ILE A 91 -8.92 -19.57 8.19
N THR A 92 -8.64 -18.43 7.56
CA THR A 92 -9.29 -18.00 6.31
C THR A 92 -9.10 -19.04 5.20
N ALA A 93 -7.88 -19.54 5.02
CA ALA A 93 -7.56 -20.57 4.04
C ALA A 93 -8.33 -21.88 4.32
N ALA A 94 -8.35 -22.34 5.58
CA ALA A 94 -9.06 -23.55 5.96
C ALA A 94 -10.58 -23.43 5.70
N LEU A 95 -11.18 -22.30 6.06
CA LEU A 95 -12.59 -22.02 5.81
C LEU A 95 -12.92 -22.04 4.30
N LEU A 96 -12.08 -21.42 3.48
CA LEU A 96 -12.27 -21.36 2.03
C LEU A 96 -12.04 -22.71 1.35
N ILE A 97 -11.00 -23.44 1.72
CA ILE A 97 -10.67 -24.75 1.13
C ILE A 97 -11.73 -25.79 1.50
N THR A 98 -12.25 -25.74 2.72
CA THR A 98 -13.30 -26.66 3.17
C THR A 98 -14.70 -26.25 2.69
N GLY A 99 -14.87 -25.07 2.09
CA GLY A 99 -16.15 -24.56 1.61
C GLY A 99 -17.11 -24.09 2.70
N HIS A 100 -16.65 -23.89 3.94
CA HIS A 100 -17.48 -23.46 5.07
C HIS A 100 -17.38 -21.96 5.38
N ALA A 101 -16.62 -21.19 4.60
CA ALA A 101 -16.41 -19.77 4.84
C ALA A 101 -17.72 -18.96 4.84
N GLN A 102 -17.92 -18.17 5.89
CA GLN A 102 -19.00 -17.20 5.98
C GLN A 102 -18.47 -15.77 5.87
N LEU A 103 -19.30 -14.86 5.33
CA LEU A 103 -18.90 -13.48 5.07
C LEU A 103 -18.40 -12.74 6.34
N TRP A 104 -19.08 -12.93 7.47
CA TRP A 104 -18.69 -12.28 8.72
C TRP A 104 -17.35 -12.80 9.26
N GLU A 105 -17.02 -14.07 9.03
CA GLU A 105 -15.73 -14.66 9.41
C GLU A 105 -14.61 -14.01 8.60
N LEU A 106 -14.80 -13.87 7.28
CA LEU A 106 -13.85 -13.18 6.40
C LEU A 106 -13.66 -11.72 6.83
N GLY A 107 -14.75 -11.02 7.16
CA GLY A 107 -14.70 -9.65 7.69
C GLY A 107 -13.95 -9.54 9.02
N ALA A 108 -14.22 -10.45 9.97
CA ALA A 108 -13.56 -10.45 11.28
C ALA A 108 -12.06 -10.78 11.17
N LEU A 109 -11.69 -11.79 10.37
CA LEU A 109 -10.30 -12.17 10.14
C LEU A 109 -9.53 -11.08 9.36
N ALA A 110 -10.21 -10.39 8.45
CA ALA A 110 -9.68 -9.22 7.76
C ALA A 110 -9.41 -8.06 8.74
N ALA A 111 -10.30 -7.82 9.70
CA ALA A 111 -10.10 -6.82 10.75
C ALA A 111 -8.93 -7.16 11.71
N VAL A 112 -8.77 -8.44 12.05
CA VAL A 112 -7.61 -8.94 12.81
C VAL A 112 -6.31 -8.66 12.05
N ASN A 113 -6.25 -9.03 10.76
CA ASN A 113 -5.10 -8.75 9.90
C ASN A 113 -4.83 -7.25 9.77
N GLY A 114 -5.87 -6.44 9.63
CA GLY A 114 -5.77 -4.99 9.57
C GLY A 114 -5.15 -4.40 10.84
N SER A 115 -5.54 -4.91 12.00
CA SER A 115 -4.97 -4.54 13.30
C SER A 115 -3.50 -4.93 13.40
N SER A 116 -3.15 -6.18 13.06
CA SER A 116 -1.76 -6.66 13.05
C SER A 116 -0.86 -5.82 12.12
N SER A 117 -1.36 -5.43 10.95
CA SER A 117 -0.64 -4.57 10.01
C SER A 117 -0.32 -3.19 10.61
N ALA A 118 -1.23 -2.62 11.42
CA ALA A 118 -1.04 -1.33 12.06
C ALA A 118 0.13 -1.31 13.06
N PHE A 119 0.38 -2.43 13.75
CA PHE A 119 1.51 -2.60 14.66
C PHE A 119 2.80 -2.98 13.94
N PHE A 120 2.70 -3.79 12.88
CA PHE A 120 3.86 -4.25 12.11
C PHE A 120 4.58 -3.09 11.43
N MET A 121 3.86 -2.21 10.72
CA MET A 121 4.45 -1.14 9.90
C MET A 121 5.45 -0.24 10.66
N PRO A 122 5.08 0.42 11.77
CA PRO A 122 6.00 1.28 12.51
C PRO A 122 7.19 0.52 13.12
N ALA A 123 6.96 -0.68 13.69
CA ALA A 123 8.04 -1.52 14.22
C ALA A 123 9.06 -1.89 13.13
N SER A 124 8.53 -2.21 11.95
CA SER A 124 9.30 -2.68 10.80
C SER A 124 10.11 -1.55 10.15
N SER A 125 9.60 -0.32 10.07
CA SER A 125 10.38 0.85 9.60
C SER A 125 11.50 1.22 10.57
N GLY A 126 11.27 1.03 11.87
CA GLY A 126 12.24 1.38 12.90
C GLY A 126 13.36 0.35 13.14
N ILE A 127 13.25 -0.87 12.62
CA ILE A 127 14.21 -1.93 12.94
C ILE A 127 15.54 -1.81 12.17
N LEU A 128 15.50 -1.24 10.95
CA LEU A 128 16.67 -1.20 10.08
C LEU A 128 17.85 -0.39 10.65
N PRO A 129 17.64 0.81 11.25
CA PRO A 129 18.72 1.56 11.88
C PRO A 129 19.39 0.85 13.06
N GLN A 130 18.71 -0.12 13.70
CA GLN A 130 19.24 -0.92 14.81
C GLN A 130 20.13 -2.07 14.32
N ILE A 131 19.95 -2.50 13.07
CA ILE A 131 20.63 -3.66 12.48
C ILE A 131 21.78 -3.25 11.57
N VAL A 132 21.66 -2.11 10.88
CA VAL A 132 22.61 -1.69 9.85
C VAL A 132 23.26 -0.36 10.22
N ALA A 133 24.59 -0.34 10.20
CA ALA A 133 25.40 0.86 10.42
C ALA A 133 25.11 1.96 9.38
N ALA A 134 25.19 3.22 9.79
CA ALA A 134 24.80 4.38 8.97
C ALA A 134 25.33 4.38 7.52
N PRO A 135 26.62 4.04 7.24
CA PRO A 135 27.16 4.04 5.88
C PRO A 135 26.51 3.01 4.93
N LEU A 136 25.90 1.96 5.48
CA LEU A 136 25.29 0.87 4.72
C LEU A 136 23.75 0.98 4.63
N ARG A 137 23.12 1.93 5.34
CA ARG A 137 21.65 2.04 5.41
C ARG A 137 21.00 2.36 4.08
N GLN A 138 21.59 3.22 3.27
CA GLN A 138 21.06 3.53 1.94
C GLN A 138 21.05 2.29 1.04
N GLN A 139 22.15 1.53 1.03
CA GLN A 139 22.23 0.27 0.28
C GLN A 139 21.24 -0.77 0.80
N ALA A 140 21.05 -0.86 2.12
CA ALA A 140 20.09 -1.75 2.75
C ALA A 140 18.65 -1.41 2.39
N ASN A 141 18.29 -0.12 2.42
CA ASN A 141 16.99 0.37 1.96
C ASN A 141 16.76 0.08 0.47
N ALA A 142 17.77 0.27 -0.37
CA ALA A 142 17.67 -0.05 -1.80
C ALA A 142 17.39 -1.54 -2.04
N ILE A 143 18.08 -2.43 -1.32
CA ILE A 143 17.86 -3.89 -1.41
C ILE A 143 16.44 -4.26 -0.95
N LEU A 144 15.97 -3.70 0.17
CA LEU A 144 14.60 -3.93 0.67
C LEU A 144 13.53 -3.36 -0.28
N GLY A 145 13.78 -2.20 -0.89
CA GLY A 145 12.91 -1.60 -1.89
C GLY A 145 12.80 -2.45 -3.16
N LEU A 146 13.93 -2.98 -3.65
CA LEU A 146 13.96 -3.92 -4.77
C LEU A 146 13.18 -5.19 -4.48
N ALA A 147 13.35 -5.76 -3.27
CA ALA A 147 12.58 -6.93 -2.84
C ALA A 147 11.08 -6.61 -2.84
N ARG A 148 10.66 -5.51 -2.19
CA ARG A 148 9.25 -5.09 -2.14
C ARG A 148 8.62 -5.03 -3.53
N ASN A 149 9.30 -4.34 -4.42
CA ASN A 149 8.81 -4.08 -5.76
C ASN A 149 8.78 -5.37 -6.60
N GLY A 150 9.84 -6.18 -6.52
CA GLY A 150 9.89 -7.48 -7.20
C GLY A 150 8.81 -8.45 -6.70
N THR A 151 8.61 -8.53 -5.38
CA THR A 151 7.56 -9.38 -4.79
C THR A 151 6.16 -8.90 -5.14
N SER A 152 5.95 -7.58 -5.32
CA SER A 152 4.65 -7.07 -5.76
C SER A 152 4.32 -7.50 -7.19
N ILE A 153 5.28 -7.38 -8.13
CA ILE A 153 5.09 -7.80 -9.53
C ILE A 153 4.83 -9.31 -9.60
N VAL A 154 5.74 -10.09 -9.02
CA VAL A 154 5.69 -11.55 -9.08
C VAL A 154 4.49 -12.08 -8.29
N GLY A 155 4.22 -11.53 -7.11
CA GLY A 155 3.12 -11.96 -6.26
C GLY A 155 1.75 -11.64 -6.84
N ALA A 156 1.55 -10.50 -7.50
CA ALA A 156 0.28 -10.21 -8.17
C ALA A 156 0.02 -11.17 -9.34
N ALA A 157 1.04 -11.44 -10.16
CA ALA A 157 0.95 -12.37 -11.28
C ALA A 157 0.71 -13.81 -10.81
N LEU A 158 1.52 -14.31 -9.87
CA LEU A 158 1.38 -15.65 -9.30
C LEU A 158 0.07 -15.80 -8.52
N GLY A 159 -0.37 -14.76 -7.80
CA GLY A 159 -1.64 -14.74 -7.08
C GLY A 159 -2.82 -14.92 -8.01
N GLY A 160 -2.87 -14.14 -9.10
CA GLY A 160 -3.92 -14.29 -10.12
C GLY A 160 -3.95 -15.69 -10.75
N LEU A 161 -2.78 -16.23 -11.10
CA LEU A 161 -2.65 -17.58 -11.68
C LEU A 161 -3.05 -18.68 -10.69
N LEU A 162 -2.59 -18.59 -9.45
CA LEU A 162 -2.88 -19.58 -8.42
C LEU A 162 -4.35 -19.59 -8.03
N VAL A 163 -4.96 -18.40 -7.91
CA VAL A 163 -6.41 -18.29 -7.68
C VAL A 163 -7.18 -18.90 -8.84
N ALA A 164 -6.77 -18.64 -10.09
CA ALA A 164 -7.42 -19.22 -11.27
C ALA A 164 -7.25 -20.75 -11.38
N ALA A 165 -6.11 -21.31 -10.94
CA ALA A 165 -5.78 -22.72 -11.10
C ALA A 165 -6.22 -23.60 -9.93
N ALA A 166 -6.08 -23.12 -8.70
CA ALA A 166 -6.30 -23.88 -7.47
C ALA A 166 -7.39 -23.28 -6.56
N GLY A 167 -7.82 -22.04 -6.82
CA GLY A 167 -8.78 -21.32 -6.00
C GLY A 167 -8.15 -20.42 -4.92
N PRO A 168 -8.93 -19.48 -4.35
CA PRO A 168 -8.40 -18.43 -3.49
C PRO A 168 -7.92 -18.91 -2.12
N GLY A 169 -8.50 -20.00 -1.58
CA GLY A 169 -8.10 -20.56 -0.30
C GLY A 169 -6.63 -21.00 -0.26
N TRP A 170 -6.12 -21.59 -1.35
CA TRP A 170 -4.72 -22.02 -1.44
C TRP A 170 -3.74 -20.85 -1.52
N ALA A 171 -4.09 -19.79 -2.25
CA ALA A 171 -3.28 -18.57 -2.29
C ALA A 171 -3.16 -17.91 -0.90
N ILE A 172 -4.26 -17.87 -0.15
CA ILE A 172 -4.27 -17.38 1.23
C ILE A 172 -3.49 -18.33 2.16
N GLY A 173 -3.55 -19.64 1.92
CA GLY A 173 -2.76 -20.64 2.67
C GLY A 173 -1.26 -20.46 2.49
N ILE A 174 -0.79 -20.16 1.27
CA ILE A 174 0.63 -19.84 1.02
C ILE A 174 1.03 -18.56 1.75
N ASP A 175 0.17 -17.53 1.76
CA ASP A 175 0.41 -16.32 2.54
C ASP A 175 0.53 -16.63 4.05
N ALA A 176 -0.35 -17.48 4.59
CA ALA A 176 -0.29 -17.93 5.98
C ALA A 176 1.05 -18.61 6.33
N MET A 177 1.54 -19.50 5.46
CA MET A 177 2.85 -20.13 5.61
C MET A 177 3.98 -19.10 5.56
N SER A 178 3.87 -18.11 4.66
CA SER A 178 4.86 -17.05 4.52
C SER A 178 5.00 -16.21 5.79
N TYR A 179 3.89 -15.92 6.46
CA TYR A 179 3.85 -15.23 7.76
C TYR A 179 4.53 -16.05 8.85
N GLY A 180 4.29 -17.36 8.91
CA GLY A 180 4.95 -18.25 9.88
C GLY A 180 6.47 -18.30 9.69
N LEU A 181 6.92 -18.42 8.44
CA LEU A 181 8.35 -18.38 8.10
C LEU A 181 8.97 -17.02 8.42
N ALA A 182 8.29 -15.92 8.09
CA ALA A 182 8.74 -14.58 8.40
C ALA A 182 8.86 -14.37 9.92
N ALA A 183 7.89 -14.85 10.71
CA ALA A 183 7.96 -14.82 12.16
C ALA A 183 9.19 -15.58 12.69
N ALA A 184 9.51 -16.75 12.12
CA ALA A 184 10.69 -17.52 12.50
C ALA A 184 12.00 -16.77 12.22
N PHE A 185 12.14 -16.18 11.03
CA PHE A 185 13.32 -15.35 10.70
C PHE A 185 13.46 -14.14 11.61
N LEU A 186 12.35 -13.47 11.91
CA LEU A 186 12.33 -12.28 12.77
C LEU A 186 12.54 -12.62 14.25
N ALA A 187 12.12 -13.79 14.71
CA ALA A 187 12.37 -14.28 16.06
C ALA A 187 13.84 -14.65 16.28
N ALA A 188 14.55 -15.02 15.19
CA ALA A 188 15.98 -15.31 15.22
C ALA A 188 16.86 -14.04 15.27
N LEU A 189 16.26 -12.84 15.19
CA LEU A 189 17.01 -11.59 15.30
C LEU A 189 17.52 -11.38 16.72
N ASN A 190 18.78 -11.00 16.85
CA ASN A 190 19.39 -10.62 18.11
C ASN A 190 19.70 -9.13 18.11
N LEU A 191 18.83 -8.34 18.74
CA LEU A 191 18.95 -6.89 18.78
C LEU A 191 19.49 -6.43 20.14
N PRO A 192 20.39 -5.42 20.15
CA PRO A 192 20.73 -4.74 21.40
C PRO A 192 19.47 -4.12 22.03
N PRO A 193 19.43 -3.97 23.38
CA PRO A 193 18.33 -3.31 24.07
C PRO A 193 18.03 -1.96 23.43
N GLY A 194 16.77 -1.71 23.08
CA GLY A 194 16.38 -0.50 22.36
C GLY A 194 16.71 0.76 23.15
N LEU A 195 17.24 1.77 22.45
CA LEU A 195 17.32 3.13 22.98
C LEU A 195 15.88 3.61 23.24
N ARG A 196 15.54 3.80 24.52
CA ARG A 196 14.30 4.49 24.90
C ARG A 196 14.42 5.93 24.41
N ILE A 197 13.55 6.33 23.50
CA ILE A 197 13.39 7.75 23.18
C ILE A 197 12.62 8.34 24.36
N GLU A 198 13.24 9.27 25.10
CA GLU A 198 12.59 9.97 26.20
C GLU A 198 11.34 10.69 25.70
N GLY A 199 10.25 10.51 26.46
CA GLY A 199 8.91 10.96 26.08
C GLY A 199 8.83 12.47 26.00
N SER A 200 8.79 12.99 24.79
CA SER A 200 8.15 14.27 24.55
C SER A 200 6.63 14.12 24.72
N THR A 201 5.96 15.20 25.10
CA THR A 201 4.50 15.21 25.28
C THR A 201 3.83 15.05 23.92
N MET A 202 3.48 13.81 23.56
CA MET A 202 2.84 13.41 22.29
C MET A 202 1.72 14.36 21.84
N PHE A 203 0.90 14.84 22.79
CA PHE A 203 -0.17 15.80 22.51
C PHE A 203 0.32 17.19 22.08
N LYS A 204 1.37 17.71 22.74
CA LYS A 204 1.98 19.00 22.37
C LYS A 204 2.65 18.88 21.00
N GLU A 205 3.31 17.76 20.73
CA GLU A 205 3.91 17.49 19.43
C GLU A 205 2.90 17.34 18.28
N LEU A 206 1.75 16.68 18.55
CA LEU A 206 0.63 16.63 17.61
C LEU A 206 0.12 18.05 17.34
N HIS A 207 -0.19 18.82 18.38
CA HIS A 207 -0.71 20.18 18.23
C HIS A 207 0.24 21.07 17.41
N ASP A 208 1.53 21.06 17.72
CA ASP A 208 2.54 21.83 17.00
C ASP A 208 2.68 21.38 15.53
N GLY A 209 2.64 20.07 15.28
CA GLY A 209 2.67 19.49 13.94
C GLY A 209 1.42 19.84 13.11
N TRP A 210 0.24 19.90 13.73
CA TRP A 210 -1.01 20.28 13.06
C TRP A 210 -0.99 21.73 12.57
N ARG A 211 -0.50 22.65 13.41
CA ARG A 211 -0.35 24.06 13.02
C ARG A 211 0.65 24.21 11.86
N ASP A 212 1.78 23.50 11.94
CA ASP A 212 2.79 23.51 10.88
C ASP A 212 2.25 22.91 9.56
N PHE A 213 1.41 21.89 9.63
CA PHE A 213 0.75 21.28 8.47
C PHE A 213 -0.13 22.29 7.72
N TRP A 214 -1.02 22.97 8.45
CA TRP A 214 -1.93 23.96 7.87
C TRP A 214 -1.22 25.22 7.37
N SER A 215 -0.05 25.55 7.90
CA SER A 215 0.76 26.68 7.43
C SER A 215 1.31 26.50 6.01
N ARG A 216 1.29 25.29 5.45
CA ARG A 216 1.91 24.94 4.16
C ARG A 216 0.85 24.58 3.13
N THR A 217 0.45 25.55 2.30
CA THR A 217 -0.63 25.39 1.32
C THR A 217 -0.43 24.20 0.39
N TRP A 218 0.78 24.02 -0.14
CA TRP A 218 1.10 22.92 -1.05
C TRP A 218 0.92 21.54 -0.41
N LEU A 219 1.19 21.42 0.90
CA LEU A 219 1.14 20.16 1.62
C LEU A 219 -0.30 19.74 1.84
N TRP A 220 -1.11 20.58 2.50
CA TRP A 220 -2.50 20.20 2.79
C TRP A 220 -3.34 20.09 1.51
N ALA A 221 -3.05 20.87 0.46
CA ALA A 221 -3.75 20.77 -0.82
C ALA A 221 -3.53 19.41 -1.49
N ILE A 222 -2.28 18.92 -1.51
CA ILE A 222 -1.96 17.60 -2.08
C ILE A 222 -2.53 16.48 -1.22
N VAL A 223 -2.47 16.60 0.11
CA VAL A 223 -3.06 15.60 1.02
C VAL A 223 -4.57 15.50 0.83
N LEU A 224 -5.27 16.64 0.67
CA LEU A 224 -6.71 16.64 0.40
C LEU A 224 -7.04 16.00 -0.96
N GLN A 225 -6.23 16.28 -2.00
CA GLN A 225 -6.36 15.61 -3.29
C GLN A 225 -6.17 14.10 -3.14
N PHE A 226 -5.09 13.66 -2.47
CA PHE A 226 -4.79 12.23 -2.33
C PHE A 226 -5.76 11.50 -1.42
N ALA A 227 -6.36 12.16 -0.43
CA ALA A 227 -7.47 11.62 0.34
C ALA A 227 -8.60 11.14 -0.58
N ILE A 228 -8.95 11.94 -1.59
CA ILE A 228 -10.00 11.61 -2.57
C ILE A 228 -9.49 10.62 -3.62
N VAL A 229 -8.32 10.88 -4.23
CA VAL A 229 -7.74 10.03 -5.28
C VAL A 229 -7.50 8.61 -4.79
N ASN A 230 -6.91 8.44 -3.61
CA ASN A 230 -6.70 7.11 -3.02
C ASN A 230 -8.02 6.43 -2.69
N ALA A 231 -8.99 7.17 -2.14
CA ALA A 231 -10.29 6.62 -1.79
C ALA A 231 -11.04 6.10 -3.02
N VAL A 232 -11.21 6.93 -4.06
CA VAL A 232 -11.90 6.52 -5.29
C VAL A 232 -11.11 5.47 -6.07
N GLY A 233 -9.79 5.57 -6.09
CA GLY A 233 -8.90 4.59 -6.71
C GLY A 233 -8.99 3.23 -6.04
N ALA A 234 -8.98 3.18 -4.70
CA ALA A 234 -9.11 1.95 -3.93
C ALA A 234 -10.50 1.34 -4.08
N GLY A 235 -11.57 2.12 -3.96
CA GLY A 235 -12.94 1.64 -4.15
C GLY A 235 -13.17 1.09 -5.56
N ALA A 236 -12.83 1.86 -6.59
CA ALA A 236 -13.06 1.43 -7.97
C ALA A 236 -12.15 0.26 -8.38
N THR A 237 -10.85 0.30 -8.05
CA THR A 237 -9.90 -0.71 -8.51
C THR A 237 -9.97 -2.00 -7.69
N ASN A 238 -10.08 -1.92 -6.35
CA ASN A 238 -10.02 -3.11 -5.49
C ASN A 238 -11.39 -3.76 -5.27
N VAL A 239 -12.49 -3.04 -5.43
CA VAL A 239 -13.85 -3.59 -5.28
C VAL A 239 -14.48 -3.90 -6.63
N LEU A 240 -14.58 -2.90 -7.51
CA LEU A 240 -15.25 -3.08 -8.81
C LEU A 240 -14.34 -3.74 -9.85
N GLY A 241 -13.02 -3.52 -9.77
CA GLY A 241 -12.04 -4.11 -10.69
C GLY A 241 -12.09 -5.64 -10.77
N PRO A 242 -12.02 -6.39 -9.64
CA PRO A 242 -12.16 -7.84 -9.63
C PRO A 242 -13.48 -8.32 -10.25
N SER A 243 -14.57 -7.61 -9.98
CA SER A 243 -15.89 -7.94 -10.56
C SER A 243 -15.91 -7.78 -12.08
N VAL A 244 -15.36 -6.69 -12.63
CA VAL A 244 -15.24 -6.54 -14.10
C VAL A 244 -14.35 -7.62 -14.68
N ALA A 245 -13.22 -7.91 -14.05
CA ALA A 245 -12.30 -8.96 -14.50
C ALA A 245 -12.96 -10.33 -14.53
N ASN A 246 -13.76 -10.66 -13.51
CA ASN A 246 -14.54 -11.89 -13.46
C ASN A 246 -15.58 -11.96 -14.58
N ALA A 247 -16.32 -10.87 -14.81
CA ALA A 247 -17.38 -10.85 -15.80
C ALA A 247 -16.90 -10.81 -17.26
N HIS A 248 -15.75 -10.16 -17.55
CA HIS A 248 -15.38 -9.83 -18.94
C HIS A 248 -13.98 -10.29 -19.38
N TYR A 249 -13.07 -10.61 -18.44
CA TYR A 249 -11.66 -10.83 -18.78
C TYR A 249 -11.10 -12.20 -18.35
N GLY A 250 -11.94 -13.11 -17.85
CA GLY A 250 -11.50 -14.44 -17.43
C GLY A 250 -11.01 -14.51 -15.97
N GLY A 251 -11.43 -13.57 -15.12
CA GLY A 251 -11.29 -13.66 -13.67
C GLY A 251 -9.92 -13.28 -13.12
N ALA A 252 -9.47 -14.02 -12.10
CA ALA A 252 -8.35 -13.65 -11.25
C ALA A 252 -7.01 -13.53 -11.99
N GLY A 253 -6.78 -14.36 -13.01
CA GLY A 253 -5.57 -14.30 -13.83
C GLY A 253 -5.42 -12.96 -14.55
N ALA A 254 -6.51 -12.47 -15.16
CA ALA A 254 -6.51 -11.18 -15.85
C ALA A 254 -6.37 -10.01 -14.88
N PHE A 255 -7.05 -10.05 -13.72
CA PHE A 255 -6.89 -9.02 -12.70
C PHE A 255 -5.47 -8.98 -12.14
N GLY A 256 -4.87 -10.13 -11.87
CA GLY A 256 -3.47 -10.25 -11.45
C GLY A 256 -2.49 -9.69 -12.50
N ALA A 257 -2.74 -9.92 -13.80
CA ALA A 257 -1.95 -9.33 -14.88
C ALA A 257 -2.03 -7.80 -14.91
N ILE A 258 -3.20 -7.21 -14.68
CA ILE A 258 -3.39 -5.74 -14.61
C ILE A 258 -2.61 -5.15 -13.42
N LEU A 259 -2.67 -5.78 -12.24
CA LEU A 259 -1.91 -5.33 -11.08
C LEU A 259 -0.40 -5.51 -11.29
N ALA A 260 0.04 -6.63 -11.86
CA ALA A 260 1.44 -6.86 -12.18
C ALA A 260 1.99 -5.82 -13.18
N ALA A 261 1.19 -5.44 -14.19
CA ALA A 261 1.54 -4.38 -15.13
C ALA A 261 1.65 -3.01 -14.44
N THR A 262 0.74 -2.70 -13.52
CA THR A 262 0.82 -1.50 -12.66
C THR A 262 2.13 -1.49 -11.88
N SER A 263 2.48 -2.60 -11.24
CA SER A 263 3.74 -2.72 -10.49
C SER A 263 4.98 -2.63 -11.38
N LEU A 264 4.94 -3.16 -12.61
CA LEU A 264 6.01 -2.98 -13.59
C LEU A 264 6.21 -1.50 -13.96
N GLY A 265 5.11 -0.77 -14.15
CA GLY A 265 5.12 0.67 -14.40
C GLY A 265 5.81 1.45 -13.29
N LEU A 266 5.49 1.12 -12.02
CA LEU A 266 6.16 1.71 -10.85
C LEU A 266 7.68 1.47 -10.91
N VAL A 267 8.10 0.22 -11.09
CA VAL A 267 9.53 -0.15 -11.04
C VAL A 267 10.34 0.48 -12.16
N LEU A 268 9.84 0.41 -13.40
CA LEU A 268 10.58 0.97 -14.54
C LEU A 268 10.70 2.48 -14.42
N THR A 269 9.66 3.15 -13.93
CA THR A 269 9.68 4.60 -13.70
C THR A 269 10.70 5.00 -12.63
N GLY A 270 10.80 4.22 -11.55
CA GLY A 270 11.81 4.44 -10.52
C GLY A 270 13.24 4.44 -11.10
N THR A 271 13.52 3.58 -12.09
CA THR A 271 14.83 3.59 -12.77
C THR A 271 15.06 4.83 -13.64
N VAL A 272 14.02 5.34 -14.30
CA VAL A 272 14.08 6.58 -15.10
C VAL A 272 14.31 7.79 -14.19
N MET A 273 13.65 7.84 -13.04
CA MET A 273 13.77 8.91 -12.03
C MET A 273 15.17 9.03 -11.41
N LEU A 274 16.05 8.01 -11.58
CA LEU A 274 17.45 8.13 -11.19
C LEU A 274 18.21 9.16 -12.05
N ARG A 275 17.81 9.31 -13.31
CA ARG A 275 18.44 10.22 -14.28
C ARG A 275 17.60 11.47 -14.51
N TRP A 276 16.28 11.34 -14.52
CA TRP A 276 15.39 12.46 -14.77
C TRP A 276 15.14 13.27 -13.49
N ARG A 277 15.54 14.54 -13.50
CA ARG A 277 15.45 15.46 -12.36
C ARG A 277 14.66 16.71 -12.77
N PRO A 278 13.32 16.64 -12.81
CA PRO A 278 12.53 17.79 -13.21
C PRO A 278 12.75 18.96 -12.25
N HIS A 279 12.81 20.16 -12.81
CA HIS A 279 13.02 21.39 -12.04
C HIS A 279 11.80 21.78 -11.21
N ARG A 280 10.58 21.62 -11.76
CA ARG A 280 9.33 21.87 -11.03
C ARG A 280 8.79 20.57 -10.43
N LEU A 281 9.05 20.34 -9.14
CA LEU A 281 8.81 19.06 -8.48
C LEU A 281 7.32 18.73 -8.44
N LEU A 282 6.52 19.51 -7.70
CA LEU A 282 5.13 19.18 -7.46
C LEU A 282 4.27 19.32 -8.72
N ARG A 283 4.54 20.29 -9.60
CA ARG A 283 3.85 20.37 -10.89
C ARG A 283 4.00 19.09 -11.70
N THR A 284 5.21 18.56 -11.80
CA THR A 284 5.48 17.31 -12.54
C THR A 284 4.87 16.11 -11.82
N ALA A 285 4.94 16.08 -10.49
CA ALA A 285 4.30 15.06 -9.65
C ALA A 285 2.79 15.00 -9.91
N THR A 286 2.11 16.14 -9.88
CA THR A 286 0.66 16.25 -10.08
C THR A 286 0.25 15.82 -11.49
N PHE A 287 1.06 16.10 -12.52
CA PHE A 287 0.80 15.56 -13.86
C PHE A 287 0.87 14.02 -13.91
N GLY A 288 1.70 13.40 -13.07
CA GLY A 288 1.74 11.95 -12.88
C GLY A 288 0.44 11.35 -12.31
N VAL A 289 -0.47 12.16 -11.77
CA VAL A 289 -1.73 11.64 -11.21
C VAL A 289 -2.82 11.44 -12.28
N PHE A 290 -2.81 12.20 -13.38
CA PHE A 290 -3.82 12.05 -14.44
C PHE A 290 -3.91 10.63 -15.03
N PRO A 291 -2.79 9.93 -15.31
CA PRO A 291 -2.85 8.57 -15.83
C PRO A 291 -3.51 7.55 -14.91
N MET A 292 -3.67 7.84 -13.61
CA MET A 292 -4.40 6.96 -12.68
C MET A 292 -5.89 6.82 -13.03
N ALA A 293 -6.44 7.74 -13.81
CA ALA A 293 -7.80 7.64 -14.33
C ALA A 293 -7.94 6.63 -15.49
N LEU A 294 -6.85 6.30 -16.19
CA LEU A 294 -6.90 5.48 -17.42
C LEU A 294 -7.44 4.06 -17.17
N PRO A 295 -7.00 3.30 -16.15
CA PRO A 295 -7.55 1.98 -15.89
C PRO A 295 -9.05 2.03 -15.60
N LEU A 296 -9.50 3.07 -14.88
CA LEU A 296 -10.91 3.25 -14.55
C LEU A 296 -11.76 3.52 -15.80
N ILE A 297 -11.26 4.37 -16.70
CA ILE A 297 -11.91 4.64 -17.99
C ILE A 297 -11.95 3.36 -18.84
N ALA A 298 -10.85 2.58 -18.85
CA ALA A 298 -10.78 1.32 -19.57
C ALA A 298 -11.77 0.28 -19.02
N PHE A 299 -11.93 0.19 -17.70
CA PHE A 299 -12.95 -0.66 -17.05
C PHE A 299 -14.39 -0.20 -17.30
N ALA A 300 -14.61 1.10 -17.55
CA ALA A 300 -15.94 1.63 -17.83
C ALA A 300 -16.48 1.27 -19.22
N GLY A 301 -15.60 0.90 -20.15
CA GLY A 301 -15.95 0.55 -21.54
C GLY A 301 -15.68 -0.92 -21.87
N PRO A 302 -16.10 -1.38 -23.07
CA PRO A 302 -15.76 -2.71 -23.57
C PRO A 302 -14.32 -2.75 -24.10
N ALA A 303 -13.36 -2.30 -23.31
CA ALA A 303 -11.96 -2.27 -23.72
C ALA A 303 -11.40 -3.70 -23.79
N PRO A 304 -10.55 -4.05 -24.77
CA PRO A 304 -9.88 -5.34 -24.74
C PRO A 304 -8.91 -5.39 -23.55
N LEU A 305 -8.68 -6.58 -22.99
CA LEU A 305 -7.82 -6.78 -21.81
C LEU A 305 -6.43 -6.12 -21.97
N VAL A 306 -5.85 -6.19 -23.16
CA VAL A 306 -4.55 -5.55 -23.46
C VAL A 306 -4.58 -4.05 -23.19
N VAL A 307 -5.66 -3.35 -23.52
CA VAL A 307 -5.80 -1.91 -23.25
C VAL A 307 -5.89 -1.64 -21.75
N VAL A 308 -6.57 -2.49 -20.99
CA VAL A 308 -6.66 -2.36 -19.52
C VAL A 308 -5.30 -2.61 -18.86
N ILE A 309 -4.54 -3.60 -19.35
CA ILE A 309 -3.17 -3.90 -18.90
C ILE A 309 -2.23 -2.72 -19.16
N VAL A 310 -2.26 -2.17 -20.39
CA VAL A 310 -1.46 -0.99 -20.75
C VAL A 310 -1.87 0.22 -19.91
N ALA A 311 -3.17 0.44 -19.70
CA ALA A 311 -3.65 1.51 -18.82
C ALA A 311 -3.15 1.33 -17.38
N GLY A 312 -3.16 0.11 -16.85
CA GLY A 312 -2.58 -0.23 -15.54
C GLY A 312 -1.09 0.11 -15.46
N PHE A 313 -0.32 -0.28 -16.47
CA PHE A 313 1.10 0.07 -16.59
C PHE A 313 1.33 1.59 -16.54
N VAL A 314 0.60 2.36 -17.37
CA VAL A 314 0.74 3.82 -17.44
C VAL A 314 0.27 4.49 -16.13
N SER A 315 -0.76 3.96 -15.47
CA SER A 315 -1.15 4.38 -14.11
C SER A 315 0.00 4.16 -13.12
N GLY A 316 0.66 3.00 -13.16
CA GLY A 316 1.85 2.71 -12.37
C GLY A 316 2.99 3.70 -12.62
N VAL A 317 3.24 4.07 -13.88
CA VAL A 317 4.21 5.13 -14.22
C VAL A 317 3.86 6.45 -13.52
N GLY A 318 2.59 6.84 -13.59
CA GLY A 318 2.10 8.05 -12.97
C GLY A 318 2.27 8.08 -11.44
N ILE A 319 1.91 6.98 -10.77
CA ILE A 319 2.02 6.83 -9.31
C ILE A 319 3.47 7.00 -8.85
N GLU A 320 4.45 6.39 -9.54
CA GLU A 320 5.85 6.48 -9.13
C GLU A 320 6.46 7.86 -9.40
N ILE A 321 6.11 8.52 -10.52
CA ILE A 321 6.53 9.91 -10.78
C ILE A 321 6.08 10.80 -9.61
N PHE A 322 4.82 10.64 -9.18
CA PHE A 322 4.31 11.38 -8.03
C PHE A 322 5.08 11.02 -6.76
N GLY A 323 5.19 9.73 -6.42
CA GLY A 323 5.81 9.27 -5.17
C GLY A 323 7.23 9.78 -4.98
N VAL A 324 8.09 9.64 -6.00
CA VAL A 324 9.48 10.10 -5.91
C VAL A 324 9.58 11.62 -5.74
N LEU A 325 8.77 12.38 -6.48
CA LEU A 325 8.82 13.85 -6.42
C LEU A 325 8.17 14.41 -5.16
N TRP A 326 7.13 13.75 -4.64
CA TRP A 326 6.52 14.05 -3.35
C TRP A 326 7.50 13.86 -2.20
N ASP A 327 8.14 12.69 -2.13
CA ASP A 327 9.16 12.41 -1.11
C ASP A 327 10.32 13.41 -1.19
N THR A 328 10.73 13.78 -2.41
CA THR A 328 11.78 14.79 -2.62
C THR A 328 11.33 16.17 -2.12
N ALA A 329 10.11 16.60 -2.44
CA ALA A 329 9.57 17.89 -2.00
C ALA A 329 9.42 17.95 -0.47
N MET A 330 8.91 16.86 0.13
CA MET A 330 8.84 16.69 1.59
C MET A 330 10.20 16.85 2.25
N GLN A 331 11.22 16.14 1.75
CA GLN A 331 12.58 16.19 2.29
C GLN A 331 13.26 17.55 2.08
N GLN A 332 12.94 18.25 0.99
CA GLN A 332 13.57 19.54 0.63
C GLN A 332 12.98 20.73 1.40
N GLU A 333 11.67 20.71 1.65
CA GLU A 333 10.95 21.87 2.20
C GLU A 333 10.64 21.76 3.69
N ILE A 334 10.75 20.56 4.25
CA ILE A 334 10.48 20.34 5.66
C ILE A 334 11.79 20.12 6.41
N PRO A 335 12.05 20.91 7.48
CA PRO A 335 13.16 20.67 8.38
C PRO A 335 13.12 19.24 8.94
N GLY A 336 14.28 18.59 9.05
CA GLY A 336 14.37 17.17 9.44
C GLY A 336 13.66 16.84 10.76
N GLU A 337 13.66 17.75 11.73
CA GLU A 337 12.99 17.62 13.02
C GLU A 337 11.44 17.59 12.92
N LYS A 338 10.87 18.17 11.86
CA LYS A 338 9.42 18.26 11.61
C LYS A 338 8.93 17.21 10.61
N LEU A 339 9.83 16.64 9.79
CA LEU A 339 9.51 15.73 8.68
C LEU A 339 8.66 14.55 9.12
N SER A 340 9.09 13.84 10.17
CA SER A 340 8.36 12.66 10.69
C SER A 340 6.91 12.98 11.07
N ARG A 341 6.67 14.15 11.69
CA ARG A 341 5.33 14.57 12.13
C ARG A 341 4.44 14.94 10.94
N LEU A 342 4.98 15.70 9.99
CA LEU A 342 4.25 16.13 8.80
C LEU A 342 3.94 14.94 7.87
N SER A 343 4.86 13.98 7.75
CA SER A 343 4.62 12.71 7.04
C SER A 343 3.54 11.86 7.71
N ALA A 344 3.41 11.89 9.04
CA ALA A 344 2.32 11.20 9.72
C ALA A 344 0.94 11.81 9.39
N TYR A 345 0.86 13.15 9.33
CA TYR A 345 -0.36 13.84 8.89
C TYR A 345 -0.68 13.60 7.41
N ASP A 346 0.33 13.59 6.54
CA ASP A 346 0.19 13.20 5.13
C ASP A 346 -0.40 11.79 5.02
N MET A 347 0.21 10.80 5.66
CA MET A 347 -0.24 9.42 5.61
C MET A 347 -1.67 9.26 6.17
N LEU A 348 -1.99 9.90 7.29
CA LEU A 348 -3.35 9.83 7.85
C LEU A 348 -4.36 10.49 6.91
N GLY A 349 -4.11 11.73 6.48
CA GLY A 349 -5.02 12.48 5.60
C GLY A 349 -5.25 11.78 4.27
N SER A 350 -4.19 11.23 3.68
CA SER A 350 -4.22 10.54 2.38
C SER A 350 -4.93 9.18 2.43
N LEU A 351 -5.12 8.57 3.61
CA LEU A 351 -5.71 7.23 3.76
C LEU A 351 -7.07 7.21 4.47
N VAL A 352 -7.44 8.27 5.21
CA VAL A 352 -8.63 8.29 6.08
C VAL A 352 -9.94 8.00 5.37
N LEU A 353 -10.05 8.37 4.08
CA LEU A 353 -11.26 8.17 3.28
C LEU A 353 -11.35 6.80 2.61
N ILE A 354 -10.26 6.01 2.59
CA ILE A 354 -10.23 4.71 1.91
C ILE A 354 -11.27 3.73 2.45
N PRO A 355 -11.44 3.52 3.78
CA PRO A 355 -12.43 2.58 4.29
C PRO A 355 -13.86 2.93 3.87
N ILE A 356 -14.17 4.23 3.85
CA ILE A 356 -15.49 4.74 3.43
C ILE A 356 -15.70 4.43 1.96
N ALA A 357 -14.72 4.72 1.09
CA ALA A 357 -14.84 4.43 -0.33
C ALA A 357 -14.91 2.93 -0.64
N LEU A 358 -14.17 2.09 0.09
CA LEU A 358 -14.28 0.63 -0.05
C LEU A 358 -15.70 0.14 0.30
N ALA A 359 -16.25 0.58 1.44
CA ALA A 359 -17.59 0.19 1.88
C ALA A 359 -18.71 0.72 0.95
N THR A 360 -18.52 1.88 0.34
CA THR A 360 -19.55 2.54 -0.48
C THR A 360 -19.45 2.24 -1.98
N ALA A 361 -18.31 1.74 -2.49
CA ALA A 361 -18.12 1.48 -3.91
C ALA A 361 -19.15 0.50 -4.50
N GLY A 362 -19.44 -0.60 -3.80
CA GLY A 362 -20.45 -1.58 -4.20
C GLY A 362 -21.87 -0.99 -4.25
N PRO A 363 -22.38 -0.42 -3.15
CA PRO A 363 -23.70 0.22 -3.12
C PRO A 363 -23.88 1.32 -4.17
N VAL A 364 -22.86 2.18 -4.36
CA VAL A 364 -22.90 3.22 -5.39
C VAL A 364 -23.01 2.57 -6.78
N ALA A 365 -22.22 1.54 -7.07
CA ALA A 365 -22.29 0.84 -8.35
C ALA A 365 -23.64 0.15 -8.60
N GLN A 366 -24.33 -0.31 -7.56
CA GLN A 366 -25.68 -0.87 -7.68
C GLN A 366 -26.73 0.20 -8.04
N VAL A 367 -26.63 1.41 -7.45
CA VAL A 367 -27.62 2.47 -7.66
C VAL A 367 -27.40 3.20 -8.99
N ILE A 368 -26.18 3.63 -9.29
CA ILE A 368 -25.90 4.44 -10.49
C ILE A 368 -25.30 3.64 -11.65
N GLY A 369 -24.98 2.37 -11.44
CA GLY A 369 -24.35 1.48 -12.41
C GLY A 369 -22.82 1.50 -12.34
N GLN A 370 -22.22 0.33 -12.57
CA GLN A 370 -20.77 0.12 -12.51
C GLN A 370 -19.99 1.04 -13.47
N ARG A 371 -20.45 1.16 -14.73
CA ARG A 371 -19.84 2.06 -15.73
C ARG A 371 -19.82 3.52 -15.27
N ARG A 372 -20.94 4.03 -14.74
CA ARG A 372 -21.01 5.42 -14.26
C ARG A 372 -20.15 5.64 -13.02
N THR A 373 -20.01 4.62 -12.17
CA THR A 373 -19.14 4.67 -10.99
C THR A 373 -17.68 4.78 -11.38
N PHE A 374 -17.22 4.00 -12.36
CA PHE A 374 -15.85 4.14 -12.89
C PHE A 374 -15.59 5.50 -13.54
N ILE A 375 -16.52 6.00 -14.36
CA ILE A 375 -16.40 7.32 -14.98
C ILE A 375 -16.40 8.41 -13.91
N GLY A 376 -17.28 8.33 -12.91
CA GLY A 376 -17.33 9.27 -11.79
C GLY A 376 -16.02 9.29 -11.00
N ALA A 377 -15.45 8.12 -10.69
CA ALA A 377 -14.14 8.01 -10.04
C ALA A 377 -13.02 8.61 -10.89
N ALA A 378 -12.99 8.32 -12.20
CA ALA A 378 -12.02 8.89 -13.13
C ALA A 378 -12.13 10.43 -13.22
N VAL A 379 -13.35 10.96 -13.32
CA VAL A 379 -13.62 12.40 -13.31
C VAL A 379 -13.16 13.03 -12.01
N LEU A 380 -13.43 12.42 -10.86
CA LEU A 380 -12.96 12.91 -9.56
C LEU A 380 -11.42 12.96 -9.50
N ILE A 381 -10.72 11.94 -10.00
CA ILE A 381 -9.25 11.97 -10.08
C ILE A 381 -8.78 13.15 -10.93
N VAL A 382 -9.33 13.32 -12.14
CA VAL A 382 -8.96 14.39 -13.07
C VAL A 382 -9.27 15.78 -12.48
N VAL A 383 -10.46 15.97 -11.92
CA VAL A 383 -10.92 17.24 -11.35
C VAL A 383 -10.08 17.61 -10.12
N MET A 384 -9.89 16.70 -9.17
CA MET A 384 -9.07 16.99 -7.98
C MET A 384 -7.63 17.30 -8.34
N THR A 385 -7.09 16.61 -9.35
CA THR A 385 -5.73 16.86 -9.87
C THR A 385 -5.64 18.22 -10.55
N ALA A 386 -6.63 18.61 -11.35
CA ALA A 386 -6.68 19.92 -11.99
C ALA A 386 -6.85 21.06 -10.96
N LEU A 387 -7.66 20.86 -9.92
CA LEU A 387 -7.88 21.84 -8.86
C LEU A 387 -6.59 22.12 -8.07
N VAL A 388 -5.81 21.08 -7.74
CA VAL A 388 -4.53 21.27 -7.05
C VAL A 388 -3.52 22.03 -7.90
N LEU A 389 -3.54 21.86 -9.23
CA LEU A 389 -2.72 22.66 -10.14
C LEU A 389 -3.10 24.15 -10.17
N LEU A 390 -4.25 24.57 -9.63
CA LEU A 390 -4.56 26.00 -9.51
C LEU A 390 -3.70 26.68 -8.44
N SER A 391 -3.26 25.93 -7.43
CA SER A 391 -2.37 26.43 -6.37
C SER A 391 -1.01 26.84 -6.94
N ARG A 392 -0.61 28.10 -6.68
CA ARG A 392 0.71 28.62 -7.09
C ARG A 392 1.83 27.88 -6.36
N ASP A 393 1.64 27.64 -5.06
CA ASP A 393 2.59 26.93 -4.19
C ASP A 393 2.89 25.50 -4.69
N VAL A 394 1.98 24.89 -5.46
CA VAL A 394 2.19 23.58 -6.09
C VAL A 394 2.87 23.72 -7.46
N ARG A 395 2.47 24.71 -8.26
CA ARG A 395 3.00 24.89 -9.63
C ARG A 395 4.43 25.41 -9.69
N ASP A 396 4.80 26.23 -8.72
CA ASP A 396 6.05 26.98 -8.71
C ASP A 396 7.05 26.43 -7.69
N LEU A 397 6.77 25.27 -7.07
CA LEU A 397 7.72 24.60 -6.20
C LEU A 397 8.88 24.02 -7.01
N GLU A 398 10.02 24.69 -6.90
CA GLU A 398 11.24 24.36 -7.61
C GLU A 398 12.16 23.47 -6.78
N ARG A 399 12.91 22.63 -7.49
CA ARG A 399 14.00 21.85 -6.93
C ARG A 399 15.13 22.79 -6.51
N LYS A 400 15.56 22.72 -5.25
CA LYS A 400 16.77 23.40 -4.76
C LYS A 400 17.99 22.73 -5.39
N THR A 401 18.77 23.49 -6.15
CA THR A 401 20.10 23.06 -6.58
C THR A 401 21.03 23.11 -5.36
N ILE A 402 21.61 21.96 -5.01
CA ILE A 402 22.69 21.85 -4.02
C ILE A 402 24.01 22.17 -4.71
#